data_AF-A0A517Y6C5-F1
#
_entry.id   AF-A0A517Y6C5-F1
#
_cell.length_a   1.000
_cell.length_b   1.000
_cell.length_c   1.000
_cell.angle_alpha   90.00
_cell.angle_beta   90.00
_cell.angle_gamma   90.00
#
_symmetry.space_group_name_H-M   'P 1'
#
loop_
_entity.id
_entity.type
_entity.pdbx_description
1 polymer ?
#
loop_
_entity_poly.entity_id
_entity_poly.type
_entity_poly.pdbx_seq_one_letter_code
_entity_poly.pdbx_strand_id
1 'polypeptide(L)'
;MVRGCLFALLMYAAIAVGYFFWLDTVFDRPESYYAAAGLGFVVFCCIGALMNARTAWKDWSLASNARHQFPPRDRQLFAAAGPIQPVGQPLLAPFSNAPCCLCEYDLSTSPPPTDSSEEKTGSDLAGFLMVPSEIQTGTGNVRLLGFPVLEEGTSYTLRSFTAARRARDFVSKTEFQDISGLRLLNAFAAIEDAWTDDDGSVEKNLQLKKVDPKKLFPDDLEAVWQEINGERAVEDPDAGISDEDLADEEDELENAELDDDELDDDDSSPDDSNPLPSIPLPTLKENRVGVGEQVVVIGRYDEMRRGVLPVGSGMKAIRLIRGDVDTLERKSRASLWSHLIGGLLFLVIAHAATYGAMYLYLNSESQRRKFDSEAFQAAQAGEISKLQAMQKKGRLNIDVRDTEKKTLLMVAKDAATAQWLIENKVPLNAADQYGRTALRQAAGSGHEEIVKLLIEAKADLNVPDNIHETPLLAADQTHPAIAEALRAAGAKDHVISAKNGQPLPEDGGPQLVAIRAYIQALRDRNAGDLYNLMTSPGSGDVAAQEWATWELSVLKAIERFEGYSTEDRATVTVYGTWGDNDSPAKSRFQLLNVGGKWKIARNQIEIN
;
A
#
# COMPACT_ATOMS: atom_id res chain seq x y z
N MET A 1 -5.38 -16.97 -27.34
CA MET A 1 -4.58 -16.32 -26.28
C MET A 1 -4.50 -14.80 -26.42
N VAL A 2 -4.01 -14.25 -27.55
CA VAL A 2 -3.74 -12.80 -27.73
C VAL A 2 -4.93 -11.87 -27.40
N ARG A 3 -6.16 -12.24 -27.80
CA ARG A 3 -7.37 -11.44 -27.51
C ARG A 3 -7.73 -11.35 -26.02
N GLY A 4 -7.42 -12.39 -25.25
CA GLY A 4 -7.64 -12.41 -23.79
C GLY A 4 -6.60 -11.57 -23.04
N CYS A 5 -5.33 -11.67 -23.45
CA CYS A 5 -4.26 -10.84 -22.90
C CYS A 5 -4.49 -9.35 -23.17
N LEU A 6 -4.94 -8.98 -24.37
CA LEU A 6 -5.25 -7.60 -24.70
C LEU A 6 -6.38 -7.04 -23.82
N PHE A 7 -7.45 -7.82 -23.62
CA PHE A 7 -8.55 -7.40 -22.75
C PHE A 7 -8.11 -7.22 -21.30
N ALA A 8 -7.30 -8.14 -20.77
CA ALA A 8 -6.77 -8.05 -19.41
C ALA A 8 -5.90 -6.80 -19.22
N LEU A 9 -5.02 -6.48 -20.18
CA LEU A 9 -4.19 -5.28 -20.15
C LEU A 9 -5.02 -3.99 -20.22
N LEU A 10 -6.07 -3.95 -21.04
CA LEU A 10 -6.99 -2.81 -21.10
C LEU A 10 -7.73 -2.61 -19.77
N MET A 11 -8.14 -3.71 -19.13
CA MET A 11 -8.82 -3.66 -17.85
C MET A 11 -7.90 -3.15 -16.73
N TYR A 12 -6.67 -3.64 -16.68
CA TYR A 12 -5.63 -3.14 -15.79
C TYR A 12 -5.38 -1.65 -16.01
N ALA A 13 -5.22 -1.23 -17.27
CA ALA A 13 -5.01 0.18 -17.62
C ALA A 13 -6.18 1.06 -17.14
N ALA A 14 -7.43 0.62 -17.29
CA ALA A 14 -8.60 1.36 -16.81
C ALA A 14 -8.60 1.52 -15.28
N ILE A 15 -8.27 0.45 -14.53
CA ILE A 15 -8.17 0.47 -13.07
C ILE A 15 -7.03 1.41 -12.63
N ALA A 16 -5.86 1.29 -13.25
CA ALA A 16 -4.71 2.14 -12.97
C ALA A 16 -5.01 3.63 -13.25
N VAL A 17 -5.74 3.94 -14.33
CA VAL A 17 -6.19 5.30 -14.63
C VAL A 17 -7.17 5.81 -13.55
N GLY A 18 -8.07 4.97 -13.05
CA GLY A 18 -8.95 5.32 -11.93
C GLY A 18 -8.17 5.70 -10.67
N TYR A 19 -7.20 4.88 -10.27
CA TYR A 19 -6.32 5.18 -9.14
C TYR A 19 -5.43 6.38 -9.39
N PHE A 20 -4.99 6.60 -10.63
CA PHE A 20 -4.23 7.79 -10.98
C PHE A 20 -5.00 9.07 -10.68
N PHE A 21 -6.27 9.17 -11.10
CA PHE A 21 -7.07 10.37 -10.80
C PHE A 21 -7.27 10.59 -9.30
N TRP A 22 -7.42 9.51 -8.52
CA TRP A 22 -7.51 9.62 -7.07
C TRP A 22 -6.15 10.06 -6.46
N LEU A 23 -5.06 9.41 -6.84
CA LEU A 23 -3.72 9.66 -6.30
C LEU A 23 -3.11 10.99 -6.78
N ASP A 24 -3.43 11.52 -7.96
CA ASP A 24 -2.95 12.83 -8.45
C ASP A 24 -3.53 13.99 -7.61
N THR A 25 -4.58 13.74 -6.82
CA THR A 25 -5.03 14.72 -5.82
C THR A 25 -4.10 14.76 -4.60
N VAL A 26 -3.39 13.67 -4.33
CA VAL A 26 -2.59 13.45 -3.11
C VAL A 26 -1.09 13.57 -3.37
N PHE A 27 -0.59 12.95 -4.42
CA PHE A 27 0.83 12.90 -4.80
C PHE A 27 1.10 13.82 -5.99
N ASP A 28 2.29 14.39 -6.04
CA ASP A 28 2.75 15.10 -7.23
C ASP A 28 3.42 14.11 -8.20
N ARG A 29 3.53 14.50 -9.46
CA ARG A 29 4.12 13.64 -10.49
C ARG A 29 5.65 13.59 -10.31
N PRO A 30 6.31 12.43 -10.47
CA PRO A 30 5.79 11.18 -11.04
C PRO A 30 5.26 10.14 -10.02
N GLU A 31 5.25 10.44 -8.72
CA GLU A 31 4.90 9.48 -7.67
C GLU A 31 3.47 8.92 -7.83
N SER A 32 2.54 9.77 -8.28
CA SER A 32 1.16 9.36 -8.58
C SER A 32 1.09 8.25 -9.64
N TYR A 33 2.00 8.21 -10.62
CA TYR A 33 2.02 7.18 -11.66
C TYR A 33 2.42 5.81 -11.10
N TYR A 34 3.50 5.77 -10.31
CA TYR A 34 4.01 4.50 -9.75
C TYR A 34 3.03 3.92 -8.72
N ALA A 35 2.46 4.78 -7.88
CA ALA A 35 1.46 4.36 -6.89
C ALA A 35 0.17 3.85 -7.56
N ALA A 36 -0.29 4.51 -8.64
CA ALA A 36 -1.47 4.07 -9.39
C ALA A 36 -1.26 2.74 -10.11
N ALA A 37 -0.09 2.54 -10.71
CA ALA A 37 0.28 1.27 -11.35
C ALA A 37 0.36 0.13 -10.32
N GLY A 38 1.06 0.35 -9.20
CA GLY A 38 1.19 -0.64 -8.13
C GLY A 38 -0.17 -1.05 -7.55
N LEU A 39 -1.01 -0.07 -7.19
CA LEU A 39 -2.33 -0.34 -6.61
C LEU A 39 -3.28 -0.97 -7.63
N GLY A 40 -3.24 -0.51 -8.88
CA GLY A 40 -3.98 -1.13 -9.98
C GLY A 40 -3.60 -2.59 -10.18
N PHE A 41 -2.33 -2.95 -9.95
CA PHE A 41 -1.84 -4.33 -10.14
C PHE A 41 -2.37 -5.23 -9.03
N VAL A 42 -2.37 -4.75 -7.79
CA VAL A 42 -2.95 -5.45 -6.63
C VAL A 42 -4.44 -5.77 -6.86
N VAL A 43 -5.22 -4.79 -7.33
CA VAL A 43 -6.63 -5.03 -7.68
C VAL A 43 -6.78 -5.95 -8.89
N PHE A 44 -5.88 -5.84 -9.87
CA PHE A 44 -5.87 -6.73 -11.02
C PHE A 44 -5.66 -8.19 -10.62
N CYS A 45 -4.78 -8.47 -9.65
CA CYS A 45 -4.61 -9.82 -9.10
C CYS A 45 -5.90 -10.37 -8.46
N CYS A 46 -6.76 -9.52 -7.89
CA CYS A 46 -8.06 -9.94 -7.32
C CYS A 46 -9.04 -10.44 -8.40
N ILE A 47 -8.86 -10.04 -9.67
CA ILE A 47 -9.67 -10.55 -10.79
C ILE A 47 -9.39 -12.04 -11.01
N GLY A 48 -8.17 -12.50 -10.77
CA GLY A 48 -7.83 -13.93 -10.83
C GLY A 48 -8.67 -14.74 -9.85
N ALA A 49 -8.82 -14.26 -8.61
CA ALA A 49 -9.69 -14.89 -7.62
C ALA A 49 -11.16 -14.91 -8.08
N LEU A 50 -11.66 -13.84 -8.70
CA LEU A 50 -13.01 -13.80 -9.28
C LEU A 50 -13.18 -14.77 -10.46
N MET A 51 -12.16 -14.94 -11.29
CA MET A 51 -12.18 -15.91 -12.39
C MET A 51 -12.23 -17.34 -11.87
N ASN A 52 -11.47 -17.66 -10.82
CA ASN A 52 -11.50 -18.97 -10.16
C ASN A 52 -12.83 -19.21 -9.42
N ALA A 53 -13.37 -18.19 -8.76
CA ALA A 53 -14.72 -18.24 -8.19
C ALA A 53 -15.77 -18.52 -9.27
N ARG A 54 -15.65 -17.91 -10.44
CA ARG A 54 -16.56 -18.16 -11.58
C ARG A 54 -16.46 -19.60 -12.09
N THR A 55 -15.27 -20.20 -12.14
CA THR A 55 -15.12 -21.61 -12.54
C THR A 55 -15.71 -22.53 -11.49
N ALA A 56 -15.41 -22.29 -10.20
CA ALA A 56 -15.98 -23.04 -9.08
C ALA A 56 -17.52 -22.97 -9.05
N TRP A 57 -18.11 -21.79 -9.33
CA TRP A 57 -19.56 -21.64 -9.44
C TRP A 57 -20.15 -22.46 -10.60
N LYS A 58 -19.49 -22.49 -11.76
CA LYS A 58 -19.95 -23.31 -12.88
C LYS A 58 -19.95 -24.79 -12.53
N ASP A 59 -18.88 -25.27 -11.90
CA ASP A 59 -18.77 -26.68 -11.48
C ASP A 59 -19.83 -27.01 -10.43
N TRP A 60 -20.04 -26.12 -9.45
CA TRP A 60 -21.11 -26.26 -8.47
C TRP A 60 -22.51 -26.31 -9.12
N SER A 61 -22.77 -25.44 -10.11
CA SER A 61 -24.03 -25.45 -10.84
C SER A 61 -24.24 -26.74 -11.65
N LEU A 62 -23.17 -27.31 -12.22
CA LEU A 62 -23.25 -28.56 -12.96
C LEU A 62 -23.45 -29.76 -12.03
N ALA A 63 -22.76 -29.79 -10.89
CA ALA A 63 -22.96 -30.79 -9.84
C ALA A 63 -24.40 -30.77 -9.31
N SER A 64 -24.91 -29.57 -8.99
CA SER A 64 -26.31 -29.39 -8.57
C SER A 64 -27.30 -29.88 -9.64
N ASN A 65 -27.03 -29.61 -10.92
CA ASN A 65 -27.88 -30.10 -12.00
C ASN A 65 -27.89 -31.63 -12.09
N ALA A 66 -26.71 -32.26 -11.93
CA ALA A 66 -26.56 -33.72 -11.95
C ALA A 66 -27.29 -34.37 -10.76
N ARG A 67 -27.16 -33.80 -9.56
CA ARG A 67 -27.86 -34.24 -8.34
C ARG A 67 -29.37 -34.29 -8.51
N HIS A 68 -29.93 -33.24 -9.12
CA HIS A 68 -31.37 -33.13 -9.37
C HIS A 68 -31.83 -33.86 -10.64
N GLN A 69 -30.92 -34.56 -11.33
CA GLN A 69 -31.23 -35.35 -12.52
C GLN A 69 -31.93 -34.52 -13.61
N PHE A 70 -31.53 -33.25 -13.77
CA PHE A 70 -32.07 -32.43 -14.85
C PHE A 70 -31.71 -33.04 -16.20
N PRO A 71 -32.66 -33.09 -17.15
CA PRO A 71 -32.41 -33.70 -18.45
C PRO A 71 -31.30 -32.93 -19.18
N PRO A 72 -30.35 -33.63 -19.81
CA PRO A 72 -29.29 -32.99 -20.57
C PRO A 72 -29.86 -32.25 -21.78
N ARG A 73 -29.17 -31.18 -22.20
CA ARG A 73 -29.53 -30.40 -23.39
C ARG A 73 -28.45 -30.58 -24.45
N ASP A 74 -28.87 -30.85 -25.68
CA ASP A 74 -27.94 -31.04 -26.79
C ASP A 74 -26.95 -29.87 -26.91
N ARG A 75 -25.67 -30.21 -27.08
CA ARG A 75 -24.53 -29.30 -27.23
C ARG A 75 -24.33 -28.33 -26.07
N GLN A 76 -24.90 -28.60 -24.89
CA GLN A 76 -24.61 -27.85 -23.66
C GLN A 76 -23.64 -28.59 -22.76
N LEU A 77 -22.99 -27.84 -21.87
CA LEU A 77 -22.15 -28.41 -20.83
C LEU A 77 -23.04 -29.18 -19.85
N PHE A 78 -22.65 -30.40 -19.53
CA PHE A 78 -23.40 -31.37 -18.75
C PHE A 78 -22.47 -32.13 -17.81
N ALA A 79 -22.96 -32.44 -16.61
CA ALA A 79 -22.29 -33.33 -15.68
C ALA A 79 -23.09 -34.63 -15.57
N ALA A 80 -22.49 -35.75 -15.95
CA ALA A 80 -23.01 -37.09 -15.72
C ALA A 80 -22.41 -37.63 -14.43
N ALA A 81 -23.23 -38.18 -13.54
CA ALA A 81 -22.74 -38.72 -12.29
C ALA A 81 -23.38 -40.06 -11.96
N GLY A 82 -22.56 -40.99 -11.46
CA GLY A 82 -22.96 -42.34 -11.13
C GLY A 82 -21.81 -43.33 -11.31
N PRO A 83 -22.07 -44.64 -11.14
CA PRO A 83 -21.05 -45.66 -11.30
C PRO A 83 -20.66 -45.81 -12.77
N ILE A 84 -19.36 -45.83 -13.04
CA ILE A 84 -18.81 -46.08 -14.36
C ILE A 84 -18.75 -47.59 -14.66
N GLN A 85 -19.14 -47.97 -15.87
CA GLN A 85 -19.14 -49.37 -16.31
C GLN A 85 -18.52 -49.50 -17.71
N PRO A 86 -17.72 -50.55 -17.97
CA PRO A 86 -17.22 -50.82 -19.31
C PRO A 86 -18.35 -51.38 -20.19
N VAL A 87 -18.41 -50.91 -21.42
CA VAL A 87 -19.23 -51.46 -22.50
C VAL A 87 -18.45 -52.62 -23.13
N GLY A 88 -18.48 -53.78 -22.46
CA GLY A 88 -17.75 -54.97 -22.87
C GLY A 88 -16.94 -55.59 -21.73
N GLN A 89 -15.76 -56.11 -22.06
CA GLN A 89 -14.84 -56.63 -21.05
C GLN A 89 -14.09 -55.48 -20.37
N PRO A 90 -13.90 -55.51 -19.03
CA PRO A 90 -13.10 -54.52 -18.33
C PRO A 90 -11.63 -54.61 -18.76
N LEU A 91 -10.95 -53.47 -18.72
CA LEU A 91 -9.50 -53.41 -18.87
C LEU A 91 -8.85 -54.03 -17.63
N LEU A 92 -7.79 -54.81 -17.80
CA LEU A 92 -6.92 -55.19 -16.69
C LEU A 92 -5.75 -54.22 -16.64
N ALA A 93 -5.61 -53.54 -15.51
CA ALA A 93 -4.54 -52.58 -15.30
C ALA A 93 -3.16 -53.28 -15.42
N PRO A 94 -2.17 -52.66 -16.09
CA PRO A 94 -0.97 -53.35 -16.56
C PRO A 94 -0.06 -53.86 -15.43
N PHE A 95 -0.10 -53.22 -14.26
CA PHE A 95 0.79 -53.56 -13.14
C PHE A 95 0.02 -54.27 -12.02
N SER A 96 -1.12 -53.72 -11.60
CA SER A 96 -1.93 -54.32 -10.53
C SER A 96 -2.79 -55.50 -11.02
N ASN A 97 -3.04 -55.61 -12.32
CA ASN A 97 -3.99 -56.56 -12.92
C ASN A 97 -5.43 -56.40 -12.37
N ALA A 98 -5.74 -55.24 -11.80
CA ALA A 98 -7.08 -54.92 -11.29
C ALA A 98 -8.03 -54.57 -12.46
N PRO A 99 -9.31 -55.00 -12.41
CA PRO A 99 -10.30 -54.63 -13.41
C PRO A 99 -10.66 -53.13 -13.30
N CYS A 100 -10.55 -52.41 -14.41
CA CYS A 100 -10.81 -50.97 -14.48
C CYS A 100 -11.48 -50.57 -15.81
N CYS A 101 -12.09 -49.38 -15.82
CA CYS A 101 -12.61 -48.75 -17.03
C CYS A 101 -11.54 -47.91 -17.73
N LEU A 102 -10.62 -47.37 -16.93
CA LEU A 102 -9.55 -46.48 -17.33
C LEU A 102 -8.34 -46.71 -16.44
N CYS A 103 -7.15 -46.67 -17.04
CA CYS A 103 -5.87 -46.75 -16.35
C CYS A 103 -4.85 -45.79 -16.98
N GLU A 104 -4.34 -44.88 -16.18
CA GLU A 104 -3.13 -44.09 -16.44
C GLU A 104 -1.96 -44.75 -15.73
N TYR A 105 -0.82 -44.89 -16.40
CA TYR A 105 0.37 -45.43 -15.77
C TYR A 105 1.63 -44.66 -16.14
N ASP A 106 2.61 -44.69 -15.24
CA ASP A 106 3.90 -44.05 -15.38
C ASP A 106 5.01 -44.95 -14.81
N LEU A 107 6.11 -45.06 -15.55
CA LEU A 107 7.32 -45.80 -15.20
C LEU A 107 8.52 -44.86 -15.20
N SER A 108 9.25 -44.78 -14.08
CA SER A 108 10.50 -44.04 -13.99
C SER A 108 11.65 -44.86 -13.40
N THR A 109 12.82 -44.78 -14.02
CA THR A 109 14.06 -45.44 -13.56
C THR A 109 14.72 -44.74 -12.37
N SER A 110 14.30 -43.52 -12.03
CA SER A 110 14.81 -42.74 -10.89
C SER A 110 13.63 -42.28 -10.01
N PRO A 111 13.75 -42.33 -8.67
CA PRO A 111 12.74 -41.77 -7.78
C PRO A 111 12.69 -40.24 -7.95
N PRO A 112 11.50 -39.61 -7.86
CA PRO A 112 11.41 -38.15 -7.91
C PRO A 112 12.18 -37.52 -6.74
N PRO A 113 12.90 -36.40 -6.94
CA PRO A 113 13.62 -35.73 -5.86
C PRO A 113 12.66 -35.26 -4.77
N THR A 114 13.07 -35.37 -3.51
CA THR A 114 12.26 -35.10 -2.31
C THR A 114 12.02 -33.63 -1.98
N ASP A 115 12.57 -32.68 -2.76
CA ASP A 115 12.38 -31.24 -2.51
C ASP A 115 11.79 -30.50 -3.72
N SER A 116 10.79 -29.68 -3.43
CA SER A 116 9.91 -28.96 -4.35
C SER A 116 10.60 -27.95 -5.28
N SER A 117 10.06 -27.81 -6.50
CA SER A 117 9.89 -26.56 -7.30
C SER A 117 10.34 -26.55 -8.77
N GLU A 118 10.68 -27.68 -9.40
CA GLU A 118 10.71 -27.78 -10.87
C GLU A 118 9.92 -28.98 -11.40
N GLU A 119 8.70 -28.72 -11.86
CA GLU A 119 7.87 -29.64 -12.65
C GLU A 119 8.53 -29.88 -14.02
N LYS A 120 9.29 -30.97 -14.14
CA LYS A 120 9.51 -31.67 -15.40
C LYS A 120 9.34 -33.17 -15.14
N THR A 121 8.29 -33.72 -15.73
CA THR A 121 7.89 -35.14 -15.73
C THR A 121 9.10 -36.09 -15.74
N GLY A 122 9.36 -36.71 -14.58
CA GLY A 122 10.47 -37.67 -14.36
C GLY A 122 10.27 -39.03 -15.02
N SER A 123 9.09 -39.26 -15.59
CA SER A 123 8.60 -40.43 -16.31
C SER A 123 9.45 -40.79 -17.53
N ASP A 124 9.83 -42.06 -17.66
CA ASP A 124 10.53 -42.59 -18.84
C ASP A 124 9.55 -43.17 -19.86
N LEU A 125 8.54 -43.90 -19.37
CA LEU A 125 7.41 -44.41 -20.14
C LEU A 125 6.11 -43.99 -19.46
N ALA A 126 5.09 -43.66 -20.24
CA ALA A 126 3.75 -43.38 -19.72
C ALA A 126 2.72 -43.98 -20.65
N GLY A 127 1.54 -44.30 -20.13
CA GLY A 127 0.44 -44.71 -20.99
C GLY A 127 -0.92 -44.42 -20.42
N PHE A 128 -1.89 -44.42 -21.33
CA PHE A 128 -3.30 -44.25 -21.04
C PHE A 128 -4.06 -45.37 -21.75
N LEU A 129 -4.84 -46.09 -20.96
CA LEU A 129 -5.62 -47.23 -21.38
C LEU A 129 -7.07 -46.99 -20.95
N MET A 130 -8.02 -47.13 -21.86
CA MET A 130 -9.44 -46.95 -21.59
C MET A 130 -10.24 -47.88 -22.51
N VAL A 131 -11.26 -48.51 -21.94
CA VAL A 131 -12.26 -49.25 -22.70
C VAL A 131 -13.50 -48.38 -22.88
N PRO A 132 -14.33 -48.64 -23.92
CA PRO A 132 -15.58 -47.92 -24.09
C PRO A 132 -16.39 -48.01 -22.80
N SER A 133 -16.79 -46.88 -22.23
CA SER A 133 -17.35 -46.83 -20.88
C SER A 133 -18.57 -45.92 -20.81
N GLU A 134 -19.51 -46.27 -19.94
CA GLU A 134 -20.74 -45.52 -19.68
C GLU A 134 -20.95 -45.25 -18.19
N ILE A 135 -21.50 -44.07 -17.89
CA ILE A 135 -21.88 -43.65 -16.55
C ILE A 135 -23.37 -43.94 -16.39
N GLN A 136 -23.72 -44.75 -15.39
CA GLN A 136 -25.13 -45.03 -15.09
C GLN A 136 -25.73 -43.86 -14.30
N THR A 137 -26.52 -43.02 -14.97
CA THR A 137 -27.21 -41.90 -14.32
C THR A 137 -28.68 -42.22 -14.08
N GLY A 138 -29.36 -41.49 -13.18
CA GLY A 138 -30.81 -41.63 -12.97
C GLY A 138 -31.66 -41.30 -14.21
N THR A 139 -31.10 -40.61 -15.20
CA THR A 139 -31.76 -40.28 -16.48
C THR A 139 -31.45 -41.26 -17.61
N GLY A 140 -30.61 -42.26 -17.36
CA GLY A 140 -30.13 -43.25 -18.33
C GLY A 140 -28.61 -43.30 -18.43
N ASN A 141 -28.10 -44.28 -19.16
CA ASN A 141 -26.65 -44.47 -19.34
C ASN A 141 -26.09 -43.40 -20.27
N VAL A 142 -24.99 -42.77 -19.85
CA VAL A 142 -24.30 -41.71 -20.60
C VAL A 142 -22.94 -42.22 -21.02
N ARG A 143 -22.67 -42.28 -22.33
CA ARG A 143 -21.40 -42.77 -22.87
C ARG A 143 -20.29 -41.73 -22.76
N LEU A 144 -19.06 -42.18 -22.53
CA LEU A 144 -17.86 -41.37 -22.76
C LEU A 144 -17.51 -41.41 -24.25
N LEU A 145 -17.57 -40.27 -24.93
CA LEU A 145 -17.35 -40.16 -26.39
C LEU A 145 -16.05 -39.41 -26.71
N GLY A 146 -15.08 -39.50 -25.81
CA GLY A 146 -13.79 -38.86 -25.95
C GLY A 146 -12.93 -39.09 -24.72
N PHE A 147 -11.72 -38.55 -24.78
CA PHE A 147 -10.72 -38.70 -23.73
C PHE A 147 -11.08 -37.91 -22.47
N PRO A 148 -11.22 -38.57 -21.31
CA PRO A 148 -11.29 -37.91 -20.02
C PRO A 148 -9.90 -37.61 -19.45
N VAL A 149 -9.73 -36.42 -18.89
CA VAL A 149 -8.63 -36.09 -17.98
C VAL A 149 -9.09 -36.40 -16.57
N LEU A 150 -8.34 -37.24 -15.88
CA LEU A 150 -8.51 -37.51 -14.46
C LEU A 150 -8.15 -36.27 -13.63
N GLU A 151 -9.12 -35.70 -12.93
CA GLU A 151 -8.87 -34.63 -11.97
C GLU A 151 -8.53 -35.23 -10.60
N GLU A 152 -7.27 -35.07 -10.19
CA GLU A 152 -6.71 -35.43 -8.87
C GLU A 152 -7.20 -36.79 -8.33
N GLY A 153 -6.39 -37.83 -8.53
CA GLY A 153 -6.61 -39.17 -7.97
C GLY A 153 -5.39 -39.67 -7.21
N THR A 154 -5.61 -40.62 -6.32
CA THR A 154 -4.55 -41.39 -5.66
C THR A 154 -3.72 -42.12 -6.71
N SER A 155 -2.51 -41.63 -6.97
CA SER A 155 -1.51 -42.36 -7.77
C SER A 155 -0.93 -43.46 -6.89
N TYR A 156 -1.30 -44.71 -7.15
CA TYR A 156 -0.75 -45.84 -6.42
C TYR A 156 0.69 -46.09 -6.88
N THR A 157 1.63 -45.99 -5.95
CA THR A 157 3.02 -46.40 -6.23
C THR A 157 3.14 -47.87 -5.88
N LEU A 158 3.19 -48.74 -6.90
CA LEU A 158 3.26 -50.18 -6.70
C LEU A 158 4.71 -50.59 -6.44
N ARG A 159 4.94 -51.28 -5.32
CA ARG A 159 6.27 -51.74 -4.88
C ARG A 159 6.40 -53.26 -4.81
N SER A 160 5.32 -54.01 -5.09
CA SER A 160 5.34 -55.46 -5.02
C SER A 160 6.09 -56.10 -6.19
N PHE A 161 6.75 -57.23 -5.92
CA PHE A 161 7.43 -58.03 -6.93
C PHE A 161 6.49 -58.52 -8.02
N THR A 162 5.27 -58.90 -7.64
CA THR A 162 4.22 -59.29 -8.57
C THR A 162 3.91 -58.16 -9.55
N ALA A 163 3.81 -56.92 -9.08
CA ALA A 163 3.62 -55.75 -9.94
C ALA A 163 4.85 -55.48 -10.83
N ALA A 164 6.07 -55.59 -10.29
CA ALA A 164 7.30 -55.43 -11.08
C ALA A 164 7.46 -56.49 -12.18
N ARG A 165 7.12 -57.75 -11.89
CA ARG A 165 7.11 -58.84 -12.87
C ARG A 165 6.09 -58.59 -13.97
N ARG A 166 4.86 -58.20 -13.61
CA ARG A 166 3.80 -57.85 -14.58
C ARG A 166 4.20 -56.64 -15.43
N ALA A 167 4.77 -55.60 -14.82
CA ALA A 167 5.27 -54.43 -15.52
C ALA A 167 6.37 -54.79 -16.52
N ARG A 168 7.34 -55.62 -16.14
CA ARG A 168 8.37 -56.13 -17.06
C ARG A 168 7.76 -56.90 -18.23
N ASP A 169 6.85 -57.82 -17.93
CA ASP A 169 6.20 -58.64 -18.95
C ASP A 169 5.35 -57.79 -19.90
N PHE A 170 4.63 -56.79 -19.38
CA PHE A 170 3.85 -55.82 -20.14
C PHE A 170 4.75 -54.98 -21.05
N VAL A 171 5.80 -54.36 -20.50
CA VAL A 171 6.75 -53.52 -21.24
C VAL A 171 7.46 -54.33 -22.34
N SER A 172 7.74 -55.61 -22.11
CA SER A 172 8.40 -56.48 -23.10
C SER A 172 7.53 -56.82 -24.32
N LYS A 173 6.20 -56.81 -24.16
CA LYS A 173 5.22 -57.22 -25.16
C LYS A 173 4.52 -56.03 -25.84
N THR A 174 4.60 -54.86 -25.24
CA THR A 174 3.89 -53.65 -25.68
C THR A 174 4.75 -52.80 -26.60
N GLU A 175 4.18 -52.33 -27.70
CA GLU A 175 4.83 -51.34 -28.56
C GLU A 175 4.61 -49.93 -28.00
N PHE A 176 5.71 -49.15 -27.92
CA PHE A 176 5.67 -47.77 -27.43
C PHE A 176 5.91 -46.80 -28.57
N GLN A 177 5.09 -45.75 -28.64
CA GLN A 177 5.28 -44.66 -29.57
C GLN A 177 6.37 -43.72 -29.03
N ASP A 178 7.49 -43.62 -29.76
CA ASP A 178 8.59 -42.71 -29.41
C ASP A 178 8.20 -41.25 -29.71
N ILE A 179 8.00 -40.47 -28.64
CA ILE A 179 7.80 -39.02 -28.70
C ILE A 179 8.98 -38.25 -28.08
N SER A 180 10.09 -38.94 -27.82
CA SER A 180 11.28 -38.35 -27.23
C SER A 180 11.90 -37.30 -28.17
N GLY A 181 12.18 -36.11 -27.64
CA GLY A 181 12.82 -35.03 -28.39
C GLY A 181 11.88 -34.15 -29.24
N LEU A 182 10.57 -34.38 -29.21
CA LEU A 182 9.60 -33.41 -29.75
C LEU A 182 9.54 -32.14 -28.87
N ARG A 183 9.46 -30.96 -29.48
CA ARG A 183 9.10 -29.72 -28.74
C ARG A 183 7.67 -29.87 -28.23
N LEU A 184 7.40 -29.44 -26.99
CA LEU A 184 6.10 -29.57 -26.31
C LEU A 184 4.88 -29.33 -27.22
N LEU A 185 4.92 -28.25 -28.01
CA LEU A 185 3.85 -27.86 -28.96
C LEU A 185 3.62 -28.87 -30.10
N ASN A 186 4.66 -29.55 -30.57
CA ASN A 186 4.56 -30.58 -31.61
C ASN A 186 4.20 -31.96 -31.01
N ALA A 187 4.61 -32.21 -29.76
CA ALA A 187 4.18 -33.38 -29.00
C ALA A 187 2.66 -33.36 -28.82
N PHE A 188 2.07 -32.22 -28.45
CA PHE A 188 0.61 -32.10 -28.31
C PHE A 188 -0.17 -32.28 -29.62
N ALA A 189 0.35 -31.83 -30.76
CA ALA A 189 -0.29 -32.06 -32.06
C ALA A 189 -0.19 -33.52 -32.52
N ALA A 190 0.94 -34.18 -32.26
CA ALA A 190 1.12 -35.61 -32.54
C ALA A 190 0.26 -36.51 -31.63
N ILE A 191 0.01 -36.04 -30.41
CA ILE A 191 -0.95 -36.60 -29.45
C ILE A 191 -2.37 -36.39 -29.97
N GLU A 192 -2.76 -35.20 -30.44
CA GLU A 192 -4.10 -34.91 -30.98
C GLU A 192 -4.50 -35.78 -32.19
N ASP A 193 -3.61 -35.95 -33.18
CA ASP A 193 -3.87 -36.80 -34.35
C ASP A 193 -3.99 -38.29 -34.00
N ALA A 194 -3.35 -38.73 -32.91
CA ALA A 194 -3.39 -40.11 -32.46
C ALA A 194 -4.65 -40.46 -31.62
N TRP A 195 -5.45 -39.48 -31.17
CA TRP A 195 -6.44 -39.64 -30.09
C TRP A 195 -7.91 -39.56 -30.56
N THR A 196 -8.15 -39.79 -31.86
CA THR A 196 -9.46 -39.61 -32.52
C THR A 196 -10.27 -40.91 -32.69
N ASP A 197 -9.92 -41.96 -31.94
CA ASP A 197 -10.56 -43.28 -32.04
C ASP A 197 -12.05 -43.18 -31.62
N ASP A 198 -12.93 -43.19 -32.62
CA ASP A 198 -14.38 -42.94 -32.49
C ASP A 198 -15.16 -44.16 -31.89
N ASP A 199 -14.43 -45.20 -31.45
CA ASP A 199 -14.98 -46.43 -30.88
C ASP A 199 -15.04 -46.44 -29.34
N GLY A 200 -14.47 -45.42 -28.69
CA GLY A 200 -14.45 -45.27 -27.24
C GLY A 200 -13.39 -46.10 -26.52
N SER A 201 -12.58 -46.87 -27.24
CA SER A 201 -11.40 -47.54 -26.72
C SER A 201 -10.16 -46.70 -27.01
N VAL A 202 -9.27 -46.58 -26.04
CA VAL A 202 -8.03 -45.81 -26.18
C VAL A 202 -6.91 -46.62 -25.54
N GLU A 203 -5.93 -47.01 -26.33
CA GLU A 203 -4.69 -47.58 -25.84
C GLU A 203 -3.53 -46.76 -26.41
N LYS A 204 -2.86 -45.98 -25.57
CA LYS A 204 -1.72 -45.14 -25.95
C LYS A 204 -0.58 -45.39 -24.99
N ASN A 205 0.48 -45.98 -25.50
CA ASN A 205 1.70 -46.28 -24.77
C ASN A 205 2.83 -45.42 -25.34
N LEU A 206 3.36 -44.50 -24.54
CA LEU A 206 4.27 -43.43 -24.97
C LEU A 206 5.65 -43.59 -24.33
N GLN A 207 6.68 -43.41 -25.15
CA GLN A 207 8.06 -43.34 -24.70
C GLN A 207 8.50 -41.86 -24.66
N LEU A 208 8.78 -41.37 -23.45
CA LEU A 208 9.07 -39.96 -23.20
C LEU A 208 10.57 -39.64 -23.27
N LYS A 209 11.41 -40.62 -22.90
CA LYS A 209 12.87 -40.53 -23.00
C LYS A 209 13.42 -41.68 -23.85
N LYS A 210 14.58 -41.47 -24.48
CA LYS A 210 15.30 -42.50 -25.25
C LYS A 210 15.90 -43.57 -24.33
N VAL A 211 15.04 -44.37 -23.71
CA VAL A 211 15.39 -45.48 -22.83
C VAL A 211 14.90 -46.76 -23.49
N ASP A 212 15.76 -47.75 -23.65
CA ASP A 212 15.36 -49.05 -24.17
C ASP A 212 14.38 -49.73 -23.19
N PRO A 213 13.11 -49.95 -23.57
CA PRO A 213 12.10 -50.51 -22.66
C PRO A 213 12.52 -51.85 -22.04
N LYS A 214 13.33 -52.63 -22.76
CA LYS A 214 13.82 -53.94 -22.31
C LYS A 214 14.94 -53.85 -21.28
N LYS A 215 15.53 -52.67 -21.08
CA LYS A 215 16.59 -52.40 -20.10
C LYS A 215 16.10 -51.69 -18.85
N LEU A 216 14.79 -51.39 -18.73
CA LEU A 216 14.23 -50.79 -17.52
C LEU A 216 14.25 -51.74 -16.33
N PHE A 217 14.19 -53.04 -16.59
CA PHE A 217 14.22 -54.08 -15.57
C PHE A 217 15.48 -54.93 -15.76
N PRO A 218 16.09 -55.46 -14.67
CA PRO A 218 17.21 -56.38 -14.78
C PRO A 218 16.81 -57.69 -15.48
N ASP A 219 17.76 -58.28 -16.23
CA ASP A 219 17.56 -59.50 -17.01
C ASP A 219 17.11 -60.70 -16.15
N ASP A 220 17.62 -60.79 -14.92
CA ASP A 220 17.25 -61.82 -13.93
C ASP A 220 16.54 -61.19 -12.71
N LEU A 221 15.34 -60.66 -12.95
CA LEU A 221 14.49 -60.04 -11.93
C LEU A 221 14.21 -60.98 -10.73
N GLU A 222 14.14 -62.29 -10.97
CA GLU A 222 13.86 -63.28 -9.93
C GLU A 222 15.07 -63.48 -9.01
N ALA A 223 16.28 -63.60 -9.57
CA ALA A 223 17.51 -63.65 -8.76
C ALA A 223 17.71 -62.36 -7.94
N VAL A 224 17.43 -61.19 -8.54
CA VAL A 224 17.48 -59.89 -7.85
C VAL A 224 16.51 -59.84 -6.68
N TRP A 225 15.28 -60.35 -6.82
CA TRP A 225 14.31 -60.38 -5.73
C TRP A 225 14.67 -61.36 -4.61
N GLN A 226 15.20 -62.53 -4.97
CA GLN A 226 15.70 -63.52 -4.01
C GLN A 226 16.92 -63.01 -3.22
N GLU A 227 17.78 -62.22 -3.86
CA GLU A 227 18.93 -61.54 -3.23
C GLU A 227 18.48 -60.43 -2.27
N ILE A 228 17.39 -59.72 -2.59
CA ILE A 228 16.81 -58.66 -1.75
C ILE A 228 16.08 -59.21 -0.52
N ASN A 229 15.36 -60.35 -0.64
CA ASN A 229 14.45 -60.88 0.40
C ASN A 229 14.94 -62.17 1.07
N GLY A 230 16.26 -62.38 1.12
CA GLY A 230 16.89 -63.57 1.70
C GLY A 230 16.21 -64.06 2.99
N GLU A 231 15.57 -65.24 2.89
CA GLU A 231 15.03 -66.05 3.99
C GLU A 231 13.87 -65.49 4.82
N ARG A 232 12.85 -64.86 4.21
CA ARG A 232 11.52 -64.74 4.84
C ARG A 232 10.43 -65.37 3.97
N ALA A 233 9.69 -66.31 4.58
CA ALA A 233 8.57 -66.99 3.94
C ALA A 233 7.52 -65.98 3.46
N VAL A 234 7.01 -66.26 2.26
CA VAL A 234 6.06 -65.47 1.49
C VAL A 234 4.75 -65.30 2.24
N GLU A 235 4.49 -64.11 2.75
CA GLU A 235 3.16 -63.50 2.68
C GLU A 235 3.30 -62.21 1.89
N ASP A 236 2.75 -62.21 0.67
CA ASP A 236 2.72 -61.09 -0.25
C ASP A 236 1.75 -60.04 0.31
N PRO A 237 2.22 -58.85 0.76
CA PRO A 237 1.36 -57.86 1.41
C PRO A 237 0.27 -57.31 0.47
N ASP A 238 0.42 -57.51 -0.85
CA ASP A 238 -0.53 -57.06 -1.87
C ASP A 238 -1.42 -58.21 -2.43
N ALA A 239 -1.29 -59.46 -1.96
CA ALA A 239 -2.00 -60.61 -2.56
C ALA A 239 -3.52 -60.64 -2.32
N GLY A 240 -4.10 -59.59 -1.73
CA GLY A 240 -5.54 -59.51 -1.52
C GLY A 240 -6.03 -58.12 -1.14
N ILE A 241 -5.41 -57.04 -1.62
CA ILE A 241 -5.94 -55.70 -1.36
C ILE A 241 -7.25 -55.57 -2.13
N SER A 242 -8.36 -55.72 -1.42
CA SER A 242 -9.67 -55.32 -1.88
C SER A 242 -9.81 -53.80 -1.69
N ASP A 243 -10.65 -53.15 -2.50
CA ASP A 243 -10.81 -51.69 -2.43
C ASP A 243 -11.32 -51.19 -1.05
N GLU A 244 -11.74 -52.08 -0.15
CA GLU A 244 -12.16 -51.77 1.22
C GLU A 244 -10.98 -51.56 2.20
N ASP A 245 -9.82 -52.21 1.99
CA ASP A 245 -8.67 -52.13 2.92
C ASP A 245 -7.81 -50.86 2.74
N LEU A 246 -8.15 -50.01 1.76
CA LEU A 246 -7.43 -48.76 1.44
C LEU A 246 -8.20 -47.50 1.85
N ALA A 247 -9.35 -47.64 2.52
CA ALA A 247 -10.20 -46.52 2.94
C ALA A 247 -9.92 -46.03 4.37
N ASP A 248 -9.13 -46.76 5.17
CA ASP A 248 -9.05 -46.55 6.62
C ASP A 248 -7.94 -45.59 7.10
N GLU A 249 -7.21 -44.90 6.22
CA GLU A 249 -6.16 -43.93 6.62
C GLU A 249 -6.61 -42.45 6.66
N GLU A 250 -7.91 -42.13 6.55
CA GLU A 250 -8.38 -40.73 6.57
C GLU A 250 -9.23 -40.27 7.78
N ASP A 251 -9.43 -41.09 8.83
CA ASP A 251 -10.27 -40.71 9.99
C ASP A 251 -9.55 -40.77 11.37
N GLU A 252 -8.32 -40.22 11.49
CA GLU A 252 -7.75 -39.88 12.82
C GLU A 252 -6.97 -38.54 12.83
N LEU A 253 -7.55 -37.47 12.27
CA LEU A 253 -7.07 -36.11 12.52
C LEU A 253 -8.20 -35.16 12.89
N GLU A 254 -8.94 -35.47 13.96
CA GLU A 254 -9.68 -34.44 14.69
C GLU A 254 -9.72 -34.77 16.19
N ASN A 255 -9.19 -33.83 16.98
CA ASN A 255 -9.23 -33.69 18.44
C ASN A 255 -8.11 -34.36 19.25
N ALA A 256 -7.02 -33.62 19.42
CA ALA A 256 -6.32 -33.60 20.72
C ALA A 256 -5.90 -32.16 21.03
N GLU A 257 -6.64 -31.56 21.95
CA GLU A 257 -6.30 -30.32 22.63
C GLU A 257 -5.01 -30.49 23.46
N LEU A 258 -4.40 -29.35 23.75
CA LEU A 258 -3.29 -29.10 24.66
C LEU A 258 -3.32 -29.95 25.94
N ASP A 259 -2.19 -30.51 26.35
CA ASP A 259 -1.50 -30.17 27.62
C ASP A 259 -0.27 -31.09 27.90
N ASP A 260 0.77 -30.42 28.41
CA ASP A 260 1.76 -30.82 29.42
C ASP A 260 2.79 -31.96 29.25
N ASP A 261 4.04 -31.51 29.41
CA ASP A 261 5.12 -32.04 30.25
C ASP A 261 5.96 -33.27 29.86
N GLU A 262 7.28 -33.02 30.04
CA GLU A 262 8.41 -33.90 30.39
C GLU A 262 8.25 -35.41 30.20
N LEU A 263 9.26 -36.03 29.56
CA LEU A 263 10.09 -37.07 30.17
C LEU A 263 11.30 -37.40 29.27
N ASP A 264 12.49 -37.25 29.84
CA ASP A 264 13.72 -37.91 29.40
C ASP A 264 13.52 -39.45 29.45
N ASP A 265 14.13 -40.19 28.53
CA ASP A 265 14.97 -41.34 28.90
C ASP A 265 15.79 -41.87 27.72
N ASP A 266 17.04 -42.11 28.05
CA ASP A 266 18.17 -42.65 27.29
C ASP A 266 17.91 -44.15 26.99
N ASP A 267 18.08 -44.60 25.73
CA ASP A 267 18.55 -45.97 25.51
C ASP A 267 19.39 -46.09 24.24
N SER A 268 20.52 -46.76 24.43
CA SER A 268 21.60 -46.94 23.50
C SER A 268 21.63 -48.38 22.99
N SER A 269 21.81 -48.54 21.67
CA SER A 269 22.47 -49.63 20.91
C SER A 269 21.60 -50.28 19.82
N PRO A 270 22.19 -50.94 18.79
CA PRO A 270 23.54 -50.84 18.23
C PRO A 270 23.53 -50.43 16.74
N ASP A 271 24.62 -49.78 16.33
CA ASP A 271 25.03 -49.54 14.94
C ASP A 271 25.29 -50.89 14.25
N ASP A 272 24.32 -51.34 13.45
CA ASP A 272 24.44 -52.54 12.63
C ASP A 272 24.24 -52.20 11.15
N SER A 273 25.26 -52.58 10.39
CA SER A 273 25.24 -52.87 8.96
C SER A 273 25.12 -51.69 7.97
N ASN A 274 26.24 -51.45 7.28
CA ASN A 274 26.33 -51.13 5.85
C ASN A 274 24.98 -51.23 5.10
N PRO A 275 24.50 -50.18 4.42
CA PRO A 275 23.34 -50.33 3.54
C PRO A 275 23.72 -51.32 2.42
N LEU A 276 23.00 -52.44 2.34
CA LEU A 276 22.99 -53.28 1.15
C LEU A 276 22.74 -52.39 -0.09
N PRO A 277 23.39 -52.65 -1.24
CA PRO A 277 23.12 -51.88 -2.44
C PRO A 277 21.64 -52.04 -2.80
N SER A 278 20.85 -50.98 -2.63
CA SER A 278 19.48 -50.91 -3.12
C SER A 278 19.53 -51.01 -4.63
N ILE A 279 19.26 -52.19 -5.19
CA ILE A 279 19.12 -52.34 -6.63
C ILE A 279 17.89 -51.50 -7.03
N PRO A 280 18.04 -50.47 -7.88
CA PRO A 280 16.96 -49.53 -8.14
C PRO A 280 15.95 -50.19 -9.09
N LEU A 281 14.88 -50.77 -8.54
CA LEU A 281 13.71 -51.09 -9.33
C LEU A 281 13.05 -49.78 -9.82
N PRO A 282 12.47 -49.77 -11.03
CA PRO A 282 11.75 -48.60 -11.50
C PRO A 282 10.55 -48.32 -10.60
N THR A 283 10.24 -47.05 -10.41
CA THR A 283 9.02 -46.63 -9.73
C THR A 283 7.84 -46.87 -10.66
N LEU A 284 6.88 -47.68 -10.20
CA LEU A 284 5.65 -48.01 -10.93
C LEU A 284 4.52 -47.16 -10.35
N LYS A 285 3.92 -46.29 -11.16
CA LYS A 285 2.73 -45.53 -10.78
C LYS A 285 1.56 -45.95 -11.65
N GLU A 286 0.42 -46.19 -11.01
CA GLU A 286 -0.82 -46.56 -11.66
C GLU A 286 -1.98 -45.75 -11.04
N ASN A 287 -2.75 -45.08 -11.88
CA ASN A 287 -3.96 -44.35 -11.49
C ASN A 287 -5.13 -44.93 -12.28
N ARG A 288 -6.06 -45.57 -11.58
CA ARG A 288 -7.12 -46.37 -12.18
C ARG A 288 -8.49 -45.86 -11.75
N VAL A 289 -9.48 -46.05 -12.63
CA VAL A 289 -10.90 -45.92 -12.29
C VAL A 289 -11.52 -47.31 -12.33
N GLY A 290 -11.90 -47.81 -11.16
CA GLY A 290 -12.45 -49.15 -10.99
C GLY A 290 -13.78 -49.34 -11.70
N VAL A 291 -14.13 -50.61 -11.95
CA VAL A 291 -15.46 -50.96 -12.47
C VAL A 291 -16.50 -50.73 -11.38
N GLY A 292 -17.51 -49.91 -11.65
CA GLY A 292 -18.55 -49.54 -10.70
C GLY A 292 -18.19 -48.39 -9.77
N GLU A 293 -16.99 -47.81 -9.92
CA GLU A 293 -16.57 -46.68 -9.12
C GLU A 293 -17.45 -45.44 -9.37
N GLN A 294 -17.78 -44.70 -8.32
CA GLN A 294 -18.54 -43.45 -8.45
C GLN A 294 -17.68 -42.38 -9.11
N VAL A 295 -18.19 -41.79 -10.19
CA VAL A 295 -17.50 -40.71 -10.90
C VAL A 295 -18.47 -39.60 -11.29
N VAL A 296 -17.91 -38.41 -11.47
CA VAL A 296 -18.57 -37.28 -12.12
C VAL A 296 -17.79 -36.88 -13.37
N VAL A 297 -18.49 -36.86 -14.49
CA VAL A 297 -17.93 -36.57 -15.81
C VAL A 297 -18.54 -35.28 -16.34
N ILE A 298 -17.69 -34.29 -16.63
CA ILE A 298 -18.09 -32.99 -17.15
C ILE A 298 -17.63 -32.84 -18.60
N GLY A 299 -18.58 -32.59 -19.49
CA GLY A 299 -18.28 -32.23 -20.88
C GLY A 299 -19.52 -31.80 -21.64
N ARG A 300 -19.45 -31.75 -22.96
CA ARG A 300 -20.54 -31.32 -23.82
C ARG A 300 -21.44 -32.50 -24.16
N TYR A 301 -22.73 -32.43 -23.82
CA TYR A 301 -23.65 -33.52 -24.14
C TYR A 301 -23.97 -33.57 -25.64
N ASP A 302 -23.96 -34.77 -26.21
CA ASP A 302 -24.44 -35.09 -27.56
C ASP A 302 -25.65 -36.00 -27.46
N GLU A 303 -26.80 -35.50 -27.91
CA GLU A 303 -28.08 -36.22 -27.81
C GLU A 303 -28.13 -37.43 -28.76
N MET A 304 -27.50 -37.35 -29.93
CA MET A 304 -27.53 -38.40 -30.95
C MET A 304 -26.73 -39.64 -30.52
N ARG A 305 -25.58 -39.44 -29.88
CA ARG A 305 -24.71 -40.50 -29.38
C ARG A 305 -24.97 -40.85 -27.90
N ARG A 306 -25.86 -40.10 -27.23
CA ARG A 306 -26.18 -40.22 -25.78
C ARG A 306 -24.93 -40.25 -24.91
N GLY A 307 -24.05 -39.27 -25.10
CA GLY A 307 -22.77 -39.26 -24.41
C GLY A 307 -22.14 -37.89 -24.30
N VAL A 308 -21.00 -37.85 -23.62
CA VAL A 308 -20.26 -36.62 -23.33
C VAL A 308 -19.08 -36.50 -24.28
N LEU A 309 -18.96 -35.34 -24.92
CA LEU A 309 -17.88 -34.92 -25.80
C LEU A 309 -16.97 -33.88 -25.11
N PRO A 310 -15.75 -33.67 -25.63
CA PRO A 310 -14.86 -32.59 -25.20
C PRO A 310 -15.49 -31.19 -25.31
N VAL A 311 -15.05 -30.25 -24.46
CA VAL A 311 -15.63 -28.89 -24.35
C VAL A 311 -15.01 -27.95 -25.38
N GLY A 312 -15.31 -28.15 -26.66
CA GLY A 312 -14.97 -27.23 -27.76
C GLY A 312 -14.05 -27.82 -28.85
N SER A 313 -13.73 -27.01 -29.87
CA SER A 313 -12.90 -27.39 -31.03
C SER A 313 -11.38 -27.34 -30.76
N GLY A 314 -10.93 -27.66 -29.54
CA GLY A 314 -9.51 -27.62 -29.13
C GLY A 314 -9.30 -28.23 -27.73
N MET A 315 -8.08 -28.13 -27.17
CA MET A 315 -7.51 -28.70 -25.91
C MET A 315 -8.34 -28.60 -24.60
N LYS A 316 -9.64 -28.90 -24.59
CA LYS A 316 -10.45 -29.04 -23.38
C LYS A 316 -11.10 -30.41 -23.37
N ALA A 317 -10.37 -31.35 -22.80
CA ALA A 317 -10.80 -32.72 -22.59
C ALA A 317 -12.08 -32.80 -21.75
N ILE A 318 -12.68 -33.98 -21.75
CA ILE A 318 -13.72 -34.32 -20.78
C ILE A 318 -13.04 -34.32 -19.40
N ARG A 319 -13.67 -33.76 -18.37
CA ARG A 319 -13.12 -33.83 -17.01
C ARG A 319 -13.76 -35.00 -16.30
N LEU A 320 -12.98 -35.91 -15.73
CA LEU A 320 -13.45 -37.03 -14.95
C LEU A 320 -12.95 -36.89 -13.52
N ILE A 321 -13.89 -36.84 -12.59
CA ILE A 321 -13.67 -36.59 -11.17
C ILE A 321 -14.11 -37.85 -10.44
N ARG A 322 -13.22 -38.44 -9.64
CA ARG A 322 -13.54 -39.61 -8.81
C ARG A 322 -14.38 -39.17 -7.60
N GLY A 323 -15.34 -39.99 -7.21
CA GLY A 323 -16.28 -39.73 -6.12
C GLY A 323 -17.70 -39.38 -6.59
N ASP A 324 -18.57 -39.19 -5.61
CA ASP A 324 -19.98 -38.86 -5.84
C ASP A 324 -20.21 -37.37 -6.17
N VAL A 325 -21.46 -37.04 -6.50
CA VAL A 325 -21.87 -35.65 -6.78
C VAL A 325 -21.67 -34.76 -5.56
N ASP A 326 -21.89 -35.28 -4.35
CA ASP A 326 -21.76 -34.52 -3.11
C ASP A 326 -20.30 -34.10 -2.86
N THR A 327 -19.33 -34.91 -3.25
CA THR A 327 -17.90 -34.61 -3.19
C THR A 327 -17.53 -33.46 -4.12
N LEU A 328 -18.02 -33.48 -5.37
CA LEU A 328 -17.84 -32.37 -6.30
C LEU A 328 -18.53 -31.09 -5.81
N GLU A 329 -19.75 -31.20 -5.29
CA GLU A 329 -20.51 -30.07 -4.75
C GLU A 329 -19.76 -29.41 -3.58
N ARG A 330 -19.24 -30.22 -2.66
CA ARG A 330 -18.45 -29.76 -1.51
C ARG A 330 -17.15 -29.07 -1.94
N LYS A 331 -16.36 -29.70 -2.82
CA LYS A 331 -15.10 -29.15 -3.35
C LYS A 331 -15.33 -27.83 -4.09
N SER A 332 -16.32 -27.79 -4.98
CA SER A 332 -16.65 -26.58 -5.76
C SER A 332 -17.23 -25.46 -4.89
N ARG A 333 -18.07 -25.77 -3.90
CA ARG A 333 -18.59 -24.79 -2.94
C ARG A 333 -17.49 -24.23 -2.04
N ALA A 334 -16.63 -25.09 -1.46
CA ALA A 334 -15.51 -24.66 -0.63
C ALA A 334 -14.54 -23.78 -1.44
N SER A 335 -14.21 -24.20 -2.66
CA SER A 335 -13.38 -23.42 -3.59
C SER A 335 -14.02 -22.07 -3.93
N LEU A 336 -15.32 -22.04 -4.22
CA LEU A 336 -16.05 -20.80 -4.50
C LEU A 336 -15.95 -19.81 -3.33
N TRP A 337 -16.26 -20.26 -2.12
CA TRP A 337 -16.23 -19.42 -0.94
C TRP A 337 -14.80 -18.99 -0.57
N SER A 338 -13.82 -19.89 -0.68
CA SER A 338 -12.42 -19.57 -0.44
C SER A 338 -11.92 -18.45 -1.37
N HIS A 339 -12.20 -18.55 -2.67
CA HIS A 339 -11.79 -17.52 -3.63
C HIS A 339 -12.55 -16.19 -3.44
N LEU A 340 -13.85 -16.22 -3.12
CA LEU A 340 -14.64 -15.01 -2.89
C LEU A 340 -14.25 -14.31 -1.58
N ILE A 341 -14.18 -15.05 -0.47
CA ILE A 341 -13.84 -14.51 0.84
C ILE A 341 -12.37 -14.06 0.84
N GLY A 342 -11.45 -14.90 0.35
CA GLY A 342 -10.03 -14.57 0.27
C GLY A 342 -9.77 -13.35 -0.61
N GLY A 343 -10.39 -13.30 -1.80
CA GLY A 343 -10.28 -12.16 -2.70
C GLY A 343 -10.83 -10.86 -2.11
N LEU A 344 -12.00 -10.92 -1.47
CA LEU A 344 -12.61 -9.75 -0.83
C LEU A 344 -11.81 -9.28 0.40
N LEU A 345 -11.40 -10.21 1.26
CA LEU A 345 -10.59 -9.91 2.45
C LEU A 345 -9.27 -9.25 2.06
N PHE A 346 -8.58 -9.82 1.06
CA PHE A 346 -7.35 -9.24 0.54
C PHE A 346 -7.59 -7.83 -0.03
N LEU A 347 -8.67 -7.62 -0.78
CA LEU A 347 -9.03 -6.31 -1.32
C LEU A 347 -9.25 -5.28 -0.20
N VAL A 348 -10.00 -5.64 0.84
CA VAL A 348 -10.26 -4.78 2.00
C VAL A 348 -8.98 -4.47 2.76
N ILE A 349 -8.13 -5.46 3.04
CA ILE A 349 -6.85 -5.28 3.72
C ILE A 349 -5.92 -4.39 2.91
N ALA A 350 -5.78 -4.64 1.60
CA ALA A 350 -4.94 -3.84 0.72
C ALA A 350 -5.42 -2.37 0.65
N HIS A 351 -6.73 -2.13 0.60
CA HIS A 351 -7.30 -0.78 0.63
C HIS A 351 -7.11 -0.10 1.99
N ALA A 352 -7.32 -0.82 3.09
CA ALA A 352 -7.12 -0.29 4.43
C ALA A 352 -5.63 0.07 4.67
N ALA A 353 -4.71 -0.81 4.25
CA ALA A 353 -3.27 -0.58 4.36
C ALA A 353 -2.82 0.62 3.50
N THR A 354 -3.30 0.73 2.27
CA THR A 354 -2.96 1.85 1.38
C THR A 354 -3.54 3.17 1.87
N TYR A 355 -4.80 3.18 2.33
CA TYR A 355 -5.39 4.36 2.96
C TYR A 355 -4.64 4.74 4.24
N GLY A 356 -4.32 3.77 5.10
CA GLY A 356 -3.57 3.98 6.33
C GLY A 356 -2.17 4.54 6.08
N ALA A 357 -1.41 3.94 5.16
CA ALA A 357 -0.09 4.43 4.77
C ALA A 357 -0.16 5.84 4.17
N MET A 358 -1.17 6.12 3.33
CA MET A 358 -1.37 7.44 2.74
C MET A 358 -1.75 8.49 3.78
N TYR A 359 -2.62 8.14 4.73
CA TYR A 359 -2.99 9.01 5.85
C TYR A 359 -1.78 9.34 6.72
N LEU A 360 -0.96 8.35 7.06
CA LEU A 360 0.28 8.54 7.81
C LEU A 360 1.28 9.40 7.05
N TYR A 361 1.43 9.17 5.74
CA TYR A 361 2.32 9.95 4.88
C TYR A 361 1.92 11.43 4.85
N LEU A 362 0.64 11.71 4.55
CA LEU A 362 0.11 13.08 4.48
C LEU A 362 0.15 13.82 5.81
N ASN A 363 0.00 13.09 6.92
CA ASN A 363 0.06 13.68 8.27
C ASN A 363 1.45 13.63 8.91
N SER A 364 2.46 13.14 8.20
CA SER A 364 3.83 13.15 8.70
C SER A 364 4.31 14.59 8.93
N GLU A 365 5.10 14.79 10.00
CA GLU A 365 5.65 16.12 10.30
C GLU A 365 6.48 16.67 9.14
N SER A 366 7.19 15.80 8.41
CA SER A 366 8.01 16.17 7.27
C SER A 366 7.17 16.82 6.16
N GLN A 367 6.04 16.21 5.80
CA GLN A 367 5.16 16.76 4.75
C GLN A 367 4.46 18.04 5.21
N ARG A 368 4.01 18.10 6.47
CA ARG A 368 3.44 19.34 7.02
C ARG A 368 4.43 20.50 6.94
N ARG A 369 5.67 20.30 7.40
CA ARG A 369 6.74 21.32 7.31
C ARG A 369 7.04 21.73 5.87
N LYS A 370 6.99 20.79 4.92
CA LYS A 370 7.17 21.06 3.49
C LYS A 370 6.05 21.95 2.96
N PHE A 371 4.79 21.58 3.20
CA PHE A 371 3.64 22.38 2.77
C PHE A 371 3.60 23.76 3.43
N ASP A 372 3.92 23.84 4.72
CA ASP A 372 4.02 25.10 5.44
C ASP A 372 5.07 26.02 4.80
N SER A 373 6.27 25.49 4.54
CA SER A 373 7.35 26.22 3.85
C SER A 373 6.94 26.69 2.45
N GLU A 374 6.31 25.81 1.65
CA GLU A 374 5.80 26.15 0.32
C GLU A 374 4.72 27.24 0.37
N ALA A 375 3.87 27.23 1.39
CA ALA A 375 2.84 28.26 1.60
C ALA A 375 3.48 29.62 1.90
N PHE A 376 4.49 29.67 2.77
CA PHE A 376 5.24 30.91 3.05
C PHE A 376 5.93 31.45 1.78
N GLN A 377 6.58 30.57 1.00
CA GLN A 377 7.19 30.97 -0.26
C GLN A 377 6.17 31.52 -1.25
N ALA A 378 5.01 30.86 -1.39
CA ALA A 378 3.96 31.31 -2.30
C ALA A 378 3.38 32.68 -1.88
N ALA A 379 3.17 32.90 -0.57
CA ALA A 379 2.71 34.18 -0.05
C ALA A 379 3.74 35.31 -0.28
N GLN A 380 5.03 35.03 -0.07
CA GLN A 380 6.13 35.97 -0.35
C GLN A 380 6.33 36.25 -1.84
N ALA A 381 5.98 35.31 -2.71
CA ALA A 381 6.07 35.47 -4.15
C ALA A 381 4.85 36.16 -4.78
N GLY A 382 3.71 36.20 -4.07
CA GLY A 382 2.41 36.64 -4.60
C GLY A 382 1.71 35.57 -5.45
N GLU A 383 2.05 34.29 -5.27
CA GLU A 383 1.52 33.17 -6.05
C GLU A 383 0.17 32.68 -5.50
N ILE A 384 -0.87 33.52 -5.62
CA ILE A 384 -2.23 33.22 -5.11
C ILE A 384 -2.78 31.91 -5.68
N SER A 385 -2.58 31.65 -6.97
CA SER A 385 -3.03 30.41 -7.63
C SER A 385 -2.44 29.16 -6.97
N LYS A 386 -1.20 29.24 -6.48
CA LYS A 386 -0.55 28.14 -5.77
C LYS A 386 -1.17 27.93 -4.39
N LEU A 387 -1.38 29.00 -3.63
CA LEU A 387 -2.09 28.95 -2.34
C LEU A 387 -3.51 28.38 -2.49
N GLN A 388 -4.26 28.81 -3.51
CA GLN A 388 -5.59 28.29 -3.82
C GLN A 388 -5.57 26.81 -4.20
N ALA A 389 -4.58 26.38 -4.98
CA ALA A 389 -4.39 24.97 -5.32
C ALA A 389 -4.07 24.12 -4.07
N MET A 390 -3.20 24.62 -3.18
CA MET A 390 -2.90 23.98 -1.91
C MET A 390 -4.13 23.88 -1.01
N GLN A 391 -4.93 24.94 -0.92
CA GLN A 391 -6.19 24.93 -0.18
C GLN A 391 -7.18 23.90 -0.73
N LYS A 392 -7.38 23.87 -2.06
CA LYS A 392 -8.28 22.92 -2.73
C LYS A 392 -7.86 21.46 -2.49
N LYS A 393 -6.56 21.20 -2.37
CA LYS A 393 -6.00 19.88 -2.05
C LYS A 393 -5.98 19.56 -0.55
N GLY A 394 -6.45 20.46 0.31
CA GLY A 394 -6.39 20.29 1.77
C GLY A 394 -4.98 20.32 2.36
N ARG A 395 -4.00 20.88 1.63
CA ARG A 395 -2.58 20.94 2.01
C ARG A 395 -2.19 22.26 2.69
N LEU A 396 -3.10 23.24 2.75
CA LEU A 396 -2.84 24.54 3.33
C LEU A 396 -3.48 24.66 4.71
N ASN A 397 -2.67 24.81 5.74
CA ASN A 397 -3.13 25.40 7.00
C ASN A 397 -3.05 26.93 6.88
N ILE A 398 -4.21 27.60 6.85
CA ILE A 398 -4.27 29.05 6.67
C ILE A 398 -3.67 29.83 7.86
N ASP A 399 -3.69 29.23 9.06
CA ASP A 399 -3.11 29.79 10.29
C ASP A 399 -1.72 29.20 10.60
N VAL A 400 -1.00 28.76 9.57
CA VAL A 400 0.36 28.28 9.71
C VAL A 400 1.27 29.37 10.27
N ARG A 401 2.20 28.96 11.14
CA ARG A 401 3.22 29.80 11.77
C ARG A 401 4.60 29.32 11.40
N ASP A 402 5.45 30.22 10.91
CA ASP A 402 6.86 29.92 10.73
C ASP A 402 7.60 29.86 12.07
N THR A 403 8.91 29.63 12.03
CA THR A 403 9.76 29.59 13.23
C THR A 403 9.80 30.90 14.00
N GLU A 404 9.49 32.03 13.36
CA GLU A 404 9.39 33.36 13.97
C GLU A 404 7.93 33.70 14.36
N LYS A 405 7.01 32.73 14.32
CA LYS A 405 5.56 32.90 14.57
C LYS A 405 4.84 33.79 13.56
N LYS A 406 5.44 34.11 12.41
CA LYS A 406 4.78 34.92 11.37
C LYS A 406 3.60 34.16 10.77
N THR A 407 2.59 34.90 10.33
CA THR A 407 1.50 34.37 9.49
C THR A 407 1.83 34.52 8.02
N LEU A 408 1.09 33.82 7.16
CA LEU A 408 1.09 34.07 5.72
C LEU A 408 0.73 35.53 5.38
N LEU A 409 -0.15 36.16 6.15
CA LEU A 409 -0.59 37.54 5.93
C LEU A 409 0.52 38.57 6.23
N MET A 410 1.42 38.28 7.17
CA MET A 410 2.58 39.15 7.47
C MET A 410 3.63 39.14 6.35
N VAL A 411 3.71 38.05 5.58
CA VAL A 411 4.68 37.89 4.50
C VAL A 411 4.08 38.08 3.12
N ALA A 412 2.79 38.42 3.03
CA ALA A 412 2.09 38.59 1.78
C ALA A 412 2.72 39.73 0.96
N LYS A 413 3.07 39.42 -0.30
CA LYS A 413 3.73 40.37 -1.19
C LYS A 413 2.84 41.51 -1.68
N ASP A 414 1.57 41.19 -1.98
CA ASP A 414 0.65 42.10 -2.65
C ASP A 414 -0.75 42.10 -2.03
N ALA A 415 -1.55 43.11 -2.41
CA ALA A 415 -2.90 43.30 -1.93
C ALA A 415 -3.84 42.15 -2.29
N ALA A 416 -3.68 41.55 -3.47
CA ALA A 416 -4.52 40.44 -3.90
C ALA A 416 -4.30 39.19 -3.02
N THR A 417 -3.04 38.88 -2.67
CA THR A 417 -2.70 37.78 -1.76
C THR A 417 -3.22 38.07 -0.35
N ALA A 418 -3.01 39.29 0.15
CA ALA A 418 -3.52 39.72 1.45
C ALA A 418 -5.05 39.65 1.53
N GLN A 419 -5.75 40.14 0.51
CA GLN A 419 -7.21 40.09 0.41
C GLN A 419 -7.72 38.65 0.47
N TRP A 420 -7.13 37.76 -0.34
CA TRP A 420 -7.53 36.36 -0.34
C TRP A 420 -7.29 35.68 1.02
N LEU A 421 -6.19 35.98 1.70
CA LEU A 421 -5.92 35.48 3.06
C LEU A 421 -6.93 36.00 4.08
N ILE A 422 -7.31 37.28 4.00
CA ILE A 422 -8.32 37.90 4.85
C ILE A 422 -9.71 37.28 4.63
N GLU A 423 -10.10 37.06 3.38
CA GLU A 423 -11.36 36.40 3.01
C GLU A 423 -11.42 34.97 3.60
N ASN A 424 -10.27 34.30 3.67
CA ASN A 424 -10.09 32.99 4.30
C ASN A 424 -9.90 33.03 5.83
N LYS A 425 -10.22 34.16 6.48
CA LYS A 425 -10.31 34.31 7.94
C LYS A 425 -9.00 34.04 8.69
N VAL A 426 -7.87 34.40 8.11
CA VAL A 426 -6.58 34.45 8.84
C VAL A 426 -6.71 35.38 10.06
N PRO A 427 -6.15 35.01 11.23
CA PRO A 427 -6.14 35.89 12.40
C PRO A 427 -5.31 37.15 12.14
N LEU A 428 -6.01 38.28 11.96
CA LEU A 428 -5.43 39.58 11.60
C LEU A 428 -4.48 40.15 12.66
N ASN A 429 -4.78 39.89 13.93
CA ASN A 429 -4.08 40.47 15.09
C ASN A 429 -3.06 39.52 15.71
N ALA A 430 -2.79 38.38 15.08
CA ALA A 430 -1.77 37.51 15.60
C ALA A 430 -0.40 38.18 15.50
N ALA A 431 0.47 37.88 16.47
CA ALA A 431 1.77 38.51 16.60
C ALA A 431 2.89 37.50 16.30
N ASP A 432 3.96 37.99 15.67
CA ASP A 432 5.20 37.24 15.51
C ASP A 432 6.00 37.21 16.83
N GLN A 433 7.21 36.62 16.82
CA GLN A 433 8.08 36.53 18.00
C GLN A 433 8.50 37.90 18.58
N TYR A 434 8.38 38.98 17.80
CA TYR A 434 8.69 40.34 18.22
C TYR A 434 7.44 41.13 18.60
N GLY A 435 6.26 40.49 18.67
CA GLY A 435 5.00 41.17 18.98
C GLY A 435 4.37 41.88 17.78
N ARG A 436 4.94 41.76 16.58
CA ARG A 436 4.49 42.53 15.40
C ARG A 436 3.27 41.86 14.77
N THR A 437 2.24 42.65 14.48
CA THR A 437 1.07 42.21 13.69
C THR A 437 1.28 42.44 12.19
N ALA A 438 0.41 41.85 11.35
CA ALA A 438 0.42 42.10 9.90
C ALA A 438 0.24 43.60 9.59
N LEU A 439 -0.62 44.30 10.33
CA LEU A 439 -0.83 45.73 10.17
C LEU A 439 0.42 46.55 10.53
N ARG A 440 1.10 46.19 11.63
CA ARG A 440 2.36 46.83 12.02
C ARG A 440 3.41 46.67 10.93
N GLN A 441 3.55 45.46 10.39
CA GLN A 441 4.54 45.18 9.34
C GLN A 441 4.23 45.93 8.04
N ALA A 442 2.98 45.87 7.57
CA ALA A 442 2.55 46.59 6.37
C ALA A 442 2.74 48.12 6.51
N ALA A 443 2.45 48.67 7.69
CA ALA A 443 2.60 50.09 7.98
C ALA A 443 4.08 50.53 7.96
N GLY A 444 4.99 49.78 8.60
CA GLY A 444 6.42 50.09 8.60
C GLY A 444 7.10 49.87 7.24
N SER A 445 6.61 48.92 6.45
CA SER A 445 7.13 48.60 5.11
C SER A 445 6.53 49.46 3.99
N GLY A 446 5.54 50.30 4.27
CA GLY A 446 4.95 51.20 3.26
C GLY A 446 3.93 50.54 2.33
N HIS A 447 3.33 49.42 2.73
CA HIS A 447 2.37 48.68 1.90
C HIS A 447 0.95 49.25 2.05
N GLU A 448 0.72 50.42 1.44
CA GLU A 448 -0.51 51.21 1.59
C GLU A 448 -1.79 50.41 1.29
N GLU A 449 -1.82 49.62 0.20
CA GLU A 449 -3.00 48.83 -0.17
C GLU A 449 -3.30 47.72 0.86
N ILE A 450 -2.27 47.05 1.39
CA ILE A 450 -2.42 46.03 2.43
C ILE A 450 -2.92 46.67 3.72
N VAL A 451 -2.45 47.87 4.07
CA VAL A 451 -2.95 48.61 5.23
C VAL A 451 -4.44 48.95 5.08
N LYS A 452 -4.87 49.42 3.90
CA LYS A 452 -6.30 49.69 3.63
C LYS A 452 -7.15 48.42 3.81
N LEU A 453 -6.73 47.30 3.23
CA LEU A 453 -7.42 46.02 3.38
C LEU A 453 -7.54 45.58 4.85
N LEU A 454 -6.46 45.72 5.64
CA LEU A 454 -6.46 45.36 7.05
C LEU A 454 -7.36 46.27 7.90
N ILE A 455 -7.41 47.57 7.59
CA ILE A 455 -8.34 48.53 8.21
C ILE A 455 -9.79 48.14 7.89
N GLU A 456 -10.11 47.88 6.63
CA GLU A 456 -11.44 47.46 6.18
C GLU A 456 -11.87 46.14 6.83
N ALA A 457 -10.92 45.23 7.02
CA ALA A 457 -11.10 43.97 7.72
C ALA A 457 -11.20 44.10 9.26
N LYS A 458 -11.11 45.33 9.79
CA LYS A 458 -11.17 45.65 11.23
C LYS A 458 -10.06 45.00 12.06
N ALA A 459 -8.84 44.95 11.52
CA ALA A 459 -7.66 44.65 12.34
C ALA A 459 -7.52 45.68 13.48
N ASP A 460 -6.99 45.25 14.62
CA ASP A 460 -6.74 46.14 15.74
C ASP A 460 -5.57 47.08 15.42
N LEU A 461 -5.90 48.37 15.30
CA LEU A 461 -4.99 49.44 14.90
C LEU A 461 -3.95 49.79 15.96
N ASN A 462 -4.11 49.28 17.19
CA ASN A 462 -3.39 49.74 18.37
C ASN A 462 -2.52 48.67 19.03
N VAL A 463 -2.39 47.49 18.43
CA VAL A 463 -1.54 46.42 18.98
C VAL A 463 -0.08 46.87 18.94
N PRO A 464 0.58 47.06 20.09
CA PRO A 464 2.00 47.39 20.12
C PRO A 464 2.83 46.12 19.95
N ASP A 465 4.00 46.25 19.32
CA ASP A 465 5.01 45.21 19.35
C ASP A 465 5.80 45.20 20.69
N ASN A 466 6.81 44.32 20.80
CA ASN A 466 7.58 44.16 22.04
C ASN A 466 8.41 45.40 22.42
N ILE A 467 8.62 46.35 21.50
CA ILE A 467 9.27 47.64 21.78
C ILE A 467 8.24 48.78 21.89
N HIS A 468 6.97 48.44 22.07
CA HIS A 468 5.84 49.36 22.20
C HIS A 468 5.54 50.20 20.95
N GLU A 469 5.98 49.76 19.78
CA GLU A 469 5.69 50.42 18.51
C GLU A 469 4.35 49.92 17.94
N THR A 470 3.40 50.84 17.79
CA THR A 470 2.12 50.57 17.11
C THR A 470 2.22 50.76 15.60
N PRO A 471 1.27 50.23 14.80
CA PRO A 471 1.27 50.44 13.36
C PRO A 471 1.33 51.92 12.94
N LEU A 472 0.61 52.79 13.66
CA LEU A 472 0.66 54.23 13.39
C LEU A 472 2.07 54.79 13.61
N LEU A 473 2.71 54.39 14.71
CA LEU A 473 4.05 54.86 15.05
C LEU A 473 5.12 54.38 14.04
N ALA A 474 4.95 53.17 13.50
CA ALA A 474 5.83 52.62 12.46
C ALA A 474 5.71 53.35 11.10
N ALA A 475 4.53 53.93 10.80
CA ALA A 475 4.28 54.68 9.56
C ALA A 475 4.54 56.19 9.68
N ASP A 476 4.45 56.77 10.89
CA ASP A 476 4.35 58.23 11.07
C ASP A 476 5.51 59.04 10.47
N GLN A 477 6.71 58.45 10.43
CA GLN A 477 7.91 59.14 9.94
C GLN A 477 8.30 58.77 8.50
N THR A 478 7.95 57.56 8.08
CA THR A 478 8.41 56.98 6.81
C THR A 478 7.32 56.99 5.74
N HIS A 479 6.06 56.85 6.16
CA HIS A 479 4.90 56.64 5.28
C HIS A 479 3.71 57.52 5.71
N PRO A 480 3.77 58.85 5.49
CA PRO A 480 2.78 59.80 6.02
C PRO A 480 1.35 59.52 5.55
N ALA A 481 1.16 59.08 4.30
CA ALA A 481 -0.16 58.71 3.77
C ALA A 481 -0.79 57.52 4.54
N ILE A 482 0.04 56.55 4.95
CA ILE A 482 -0.40 55.41 5.76
C ILE A 482 -0.76 55.87 7.17
N ALA A 483 0.05 56.77 7.75
CA ALA A 483 -0.23 57.34 9.07
C ALA A 483 -1.54 58.13 9.10
N GLU A 484 -1.83 58.91 8.05
CA GLU A 484 -3.11 59.59 7.87
C GLU A 484 -4.28 58.61 7.76
N ALA A 485 -4.13 57.54 6.96
CA ALA A 485 -5.16 56.50 6.83
C ALA A 485 -5.45 55.81 8.17
N LEU A 486 -4.42 55.47 8.95
CA LEU A 486 -4.57 54.89 10.28
C LEU A 486 -5.25 55.85 11.27
N ARG A 487 -4.89 57.15 11.26
CA ARG A 487 -5.55 58.17 12.07
C ARG A 487 -7.02 58.33 11.68
N ALA A 488 -7.33 58.38 10.38
CA ALA A 488 -8.69 58.47 9.88
C ALA A 488 -9.54 57.24 10.28
N ALA A 489 -8.91 56.07 10.37
CA ALA A 489 -9.54 54.83 10.85
C ALA A 489 -9.67 54.74 12.38
N GLY A 490 -9.17 55.73 13.13
CA GLY A 490 -9.29 55.80 14.59
C GLY A 490 -8.14 55.11 15.36
N ALA A 491 -6.97 54.92 14.74
CA ALA A 491 -5.77 54.53 15.48
C ALA A 491 -5.45 55.56 16.56
N LYS A 492 -5.19 55.09 17.79
CA LYS A 492 -4.84 55.93 18.92
C LYS A 492 -3.47 56.53 18.69
N ASP A 493 -3.43 57.85 18.52
CA ASP A 493 -2.18 58.56 18.41
C ASP A 493 -1.41 58.46 19.75
N HIS A 494 -0.20 57.93 19.69
CA HIS A 494 0.71 57.85 20.83
C HIS A 494 1.55 59.13 20.97
N VAL A 495 1.52 59.99 19.96
CA VAL A 495 2.08 61.35 20.02
C VAL A 495 1.09 62.24 20.76
N ILE A 496 1.52 62.73 21.92
CA ILE A 496 0.78 63.73 22.67
C ILE A 496 1.14 65.11 22.10
N SER A 497 0.13 65.85 21.69
CA SER A 497 0.22 67.14 21.01
C SER A 497 -0.80 68.11 21.59
N ALA A 498 -0.83 69.34 21.07
CA ALA A 498 -1.85 70.33 21.43
C ALA A 498 -3.30 69.85 21.27
N LYS A 499 -3.53 68.82 20.43
CA LYS A 499 -4.87 68.29 20.16
C LYS A 499 -5.38 67.34 21.25
N ASN A 500 -4.50 66.64 21.95
CA ASN A 500 -4.86 65.51 22.83
C ASN A 500 -4.14 65.51 24.19
N GLY A 501 -3.32 66.53 24.49
CA GLY A 501 -2.67 66.68 25.79
C GLY A 501 -2.60 68.14 26.25
N GLN A 502 -2.25 68.31 27.51
CA GLN A 502 -1.97 69.61 28.10
C GLN A 502 -0.52 69.99 27.83
N PRO A 503 -0.20 71.27 27.55
CA PRO A 503 1.18 71.71 27.43
C PRO A 503 1.94 71.40 28.74
N LEU A 504 3.21 71.03 28.62
CA LEU A 504 4.06 70.85 29.79
C LEU A 504 4.16 72.16 30.60
N PRO A 505 4.30 72.08 31.93
CA PRO A 505 4.57 73.25 32.75
C PRO A 505 5.91 73.92 32.36
N GLU A 506 6.10 75.18 32.75
CA GLU A 506 7.29 75.97 32.38
C GLU A 506 8.62 75.34 32.84
N ASP A 507 8.60 74.54 33.90
CA ASP A 507 9.75 73.78 34.40
C ASP A 507 9.93 72.41 33.71
N GLY A 508 8.98 72.03 32.84
CA GLY A 508 8.93 70.77 32.11
C GLY A 508 8.42 69.58 32.91
N GLY A 509 8.18 69.76 34.21
CA GLY A 509 7.59 68.76 35.09
C GLY A 509 8.41 67.47 35.24
N PRO A 510 7.81 66.41 35.82
CA PRO A 510 8.49 65.13 36.03
C PRO A 510 8.89 64.43 34.73
N GLN A 511 8.27 64.78 33.59
CA GLN A 511 8.61 64.27 32.27
C GLN A 511 10.00 64.76 31.84
N LEU A 512 10.26 66.07 31.94
CA LEU A 512 11.57 66.63 31.61
C LEU A 512 12.65 66.16 32.59
N VAL A 513 12.31 65.96 33.87
CA VAL A 513 13.22 65.37 34.87
C VAL A 513 13.64 63.96 34.46
N ALA A 514 12.71 63.11 34.03
CA ALA A 514 13.02 61.76 33.55
C ALA A 514 13.94 61.79 32.32
N ILE A 515 13.71 62.72 31.38
CA ILE A 515 14.59 62.91 30.22
C ILE A 515 15.98 63.34 30.67
N ARG A 516 16.11 64.35 31.53
CA ARG A 516 17.43 64.79 32.05
C ARG A 516 18.18 63.66 32.73
N ALA A 517 17.50 62.86 33.55
CA ALA A 517 18.09 61.71 34.21
C ALA A 517 18.55 60.65 33.19
N TYR A 518 17.77 60.43 32.13
CA TYR A 518 18.12 59.50 31.06
C TYR A 518 19.36 59.97 30.27
N ILE A 519 19.41 61.24 29.91
CA ILE A 519 20.60 61.84 29.26
C ILE A 519 21.83 61.71 30.17
N GLN A 520 21.66 61.96 31.47
CA GLN A 520 22.76 61.87 32.44
C GLN A 520 23.25 60.43 32.61
N ALA A 521 22.35 59.47 32.76
CA ALA A 521 22.69 58.06 32.87
C ALA A 521 23.44 57.52 31.62
N LEU A 522 23.14 58.08 30.45
CA LEU A 522 23.89 57.80 29.21
C LEU A 522 25.34 58.30 29.26
N ARG A 523 25.57 59.51 29.80
CA ARG A 523 26.93 60.07 29.94
C ARG A 523 27.75 59.39 31.02
N ASP A 524 27.09 59.01 32.10
CA ASP A 524 27.74 58.34 33.23
C ASP A 524 27.99 56.85 32.96
N ARG A 525 27.59 56.37 31.77
CA ARG A 525 27.60 54.95 31.38
C ARG A 525 26.96 54.03 32.42
N ASN A 526 25.87 54.51 33.04
CA ASN A 526 25.18 53.79 34.10
C ASN A 526 24.01 52.97 33.53
N ALA A 527 24.29 51.70 33.21
CA ALA A 527 23.30 50.77 32.69
C ALA A 527 22.09 50.60 33.63
N GLY A 528 22.34 50.53 34.94
CA GLY A 528 21.29 50.31 35.95
C GLY A 528 20.28 51.44 35.98
N ASP A 529 20.75 52.69 35.95
CA ASP A 529 19.87 53.86 35.93
C ASP A 529 19.11 53.96 34.61
N LEU A 530 19.76 53.67 33.48
CA LEU A 530 19.09 53.61 32.18
C LEU A 530 17.96 52.59 32.15
N TYR A 531 18.18 51.39 32.68
CA TYR A 531 17.15 50.37 32.75
C TYR A 531 15.96 50.78 33.62
N ASN A 532 16.20 51.51 34.70
CA ASN A 532 15.13 52.03 35.53
C ASN A 532 14.33 53.13 34.83
N LEU A 533 14.96 53.88 33.94
CA LEU A 533 14.39 55.00 33.21
C LEU A 533 13.73 54.61 31.88
N MET A 534 13.96 53.41 31.34
CA MET A 534 13.33 52.94 30.10
C MET A 534 12.16 51.98 30.35
N THR A 535 11.21 51.91 29.42
CA THR A 535 10.10 50.95 29.49
C THR A 535 10.49 49.53 29.06
N SER A 536 11.49 49.40 28.18
CA SER A 536 12.05 48.11 27.75
C SER A 536 13.56 48.11 28.01
N PRO A 537 14.04 47.45 29.07
CA PRO A 537 15.48 47.29 29.28
C PRO A 537 16.06 46.33 28.23
N GLY A 538 17.06 46.76 27.48
CA GLY A 538 17.95 45.85 26.74
C GLY A 538 18.60 44.83 27.70
N SER A 539 19.13 43.72 27.16
CA SER A 539 19.79 42.69 27.98
C SER A 539 20.93 43.29 28.80
N GLY A 540 21.02 42.91 30.08
CA GLY A 540 21.83 43.54 31.14
C GLY A 540 23.33 43.81 30.87
N ASP A 541 23.92 43.26 29.81
CA ASP A 541 25.26 43.57 29.34
C ASP A 541 25.21 44.45 28.08
N VAL A 542 25.48 45.74 28.24
CA VAL A 542 25.60 46.69 27.12
C VAL A 542 27.05 46.70 26.67
N ALA A 543 27.30 46.31 25.42
CA ALA A 543 28.66 46.28 24.88
C ALA A 543 29.25 47.70 24.81
N ALA A 544 30.58 47.85 24.97
CA ALA A 544 31.26 49.16 24.89
C ALA A 544 30.99 49.92 23.58
N GLN A 545 30.71 49.18 22.50
CA GLN A 545 30.37 49.71 21.19
C GLN A 545 28.92 50.23 21.12
N GLU A 546 27.98 49.63 21.86
CA GLU A 546 26.61 50.12 22.02
C GLU A 546 26.59 51.43 22.82
N TRP A 547 27.40 51.53 23.88
CA TRP A 547 27.58 52.78 24.64
C TRP A 547 28.07 53.94 23.78
N ALA A 548 29.07 53.71 22.94
CA ALA A 548 29.57 54.75 22.03
C ALA A 548 28.47 55.21 21.05
N THR A 549 27.62 54.30 20.61
CA THR A 549 26.48 54.60 19.74
C THR A 549 25.42 55.41 20.49
N TRP A 550 25.11 55.04 21.74
CA TRP A 550 24.12 55.73 22.56
C TRP A 550 24.57 57.11 23.04
N GLU A 551 25.84 57.28 23.43
CA GLU A 551 26.40 58.60 23.79
C GLU A 551 26.33 59.57 22.60
N LEU A 552 26.58 59.07 21.39
CA LEU A 552 26.40 59.82 20.14
C LEU A 552 24.92 60.05 19.79
N SER A 553 23.98 59.47 20.53
CA SER A 553 22.53 59.55 20.28
C SER A 553 21.81 60.42 21.32
N VAL A 554 22.49 61.40 21.93
CA VAL A 554 21.89 62.34 22.91
C VAL A 554 22.47 63.76 22.79
N LEU A 555 21.66 64.76 23.14
CA LEU A 555 22.11 66.16 23.23
C LEU A 555 23.14 66.37 24.36
N LYS A 556 24.08 67.31 24.15
CA LYS A 556 25.04 67.81 25.16
C LYS A 556 24.39 68.68 26.24
N ALA A 557 23.32 69.37 25.92
CA ALA A 557 22.50 70.09 26.88
C ALA A 557 21.09 70.26 26.33
N ILE A 558 20.11 70.35 27.22
CA ILE A 558 18.75 70.79 26.86
C ILE A 558 18.70 72.30 27.07
N GLU A 559 18.59 73.06 25.98
CA GLU A 559 18.49 74.52 25.98
C GLU A 559 17.03 74.99 26.06
N ARG A 560 16.16 74.33 25.30
CA ARG A 560 14.72 74.56 25.32
C ARG A 560 13.99 73.24 25.14
N PHE A 561 12.74 73.21 25.54
CA PHE A 561 11.86 72.07 25.35
C PHE A 561 10.46 72.55 25.00
N GLU A 562 9.71 71.69 24.35
CA GLU A 562 8.28 71.84 24.16
C GLU A 562 7.65 70.44 24.25
N GLY A 563 6.39 70.36 24.63
CA GLY A 563 5.75 69.07 24.71
C GLY A 563 4.37 69.15 25.33
N TYR A 564 3.68 68.03 25.23
CA TYR A 564 2.35 67.86 25.77
C TYR A 564 2.30 66.56 26.58
N SER A 565 1.50 66.56 27.64
CA SER A 565 1.31 65.42 28.52
C SER A 565 -0.17 65.15 28.76
N THR A 566 -0.47 63.88 28.97
CA THR A 566 -1.68 63.34 29.59
C THR A 566 -1.31 62.77 30.96
N GLU A 567 -2.24 62.08 31.63
CA GLU A 567 -1.98 61.43 32.93
C GLU A 567 -0.96 60.28 32.80
N ASP A 568 -1.00 59.53 31.70
CA ASP A 568 -0.24 58.30 31.51
C ASP A 568 0.85 58.40 30.42
N ARG A 569 0.80 59.41 29.55
CA ARG A 569 1.73 59.57 28.40
C ARG A 569 2.19 61.00 28.18
N ALA A 570 3.38 61.17 27.63
CA ALA A 570 3.88 62.48 27.21
C ALA A 570 4.71 62.38 25.93
N THR A 571 4.70 63.45 25.15
CA THR A 571 5.66 63.66 24.06
C THR A 571 6.37 64.97 24.30
N VAL A 572 7.69 64.90 24.38
CA VAL A 572 8.56 66.03 24.69
C VAL A 572 9.62 66.14 23.62
N THR A 573 9.67 67.28 22.95
CA THR A 573 10.77 67.62 22.06
C THR A 573 11.72 68.54 22.82
N VAL A 574 12.96 68.10 22.98
CA VAL A 574 14.04 68.90 23.56
C VAL A 574 14.96 69.38 22.44
N TYR A 575 15.54 70.54 22.62
CA TYR A 575 16.45 71.15 21.67
C TYR A 575 17.74 71.53 22.39
N GLY A 576 18.85 71.42 21.68
CA GLY A 576 20.14 71.87 22.15
C GLY A 576 21.22 71.53 21.13
N THR A 577 22.42 71.23 21.62
CA THR A 577 23.58 70.98 20.78
C THR A 577 23.98 69.51 20.76
N TRP A 578 24.53 69.08 19.63
CA TRP A 578 24.99 67.72 19.36
C TRP A 578 26.42 67.71 18.81
N GLY A 579 27.20 66.69 19.20
CA GLY A 579 28.58 66.48 18.74
C GLY A 579 29.57 67.57 19.21
N ASP A 580 30.83 67.46 18.77
CA ASP A 580 31.89 68.41 19.15
C ASP A 580 31.80 69.78 18.49
N ASN A 581 31.04 69.89 17.41
CA ASN A 581 30.84 71.13 16.67
C ASN A 581 29.60 71.92 17.13
N ASP A 582 28.99 71.54 18.27
CA ASP A 582 27.78 72.17 18.83
C ASP A 582 26.66 72.37 17.80
N SER A 583 26.44 71.37 16.94
CA SER A 583 25.43 71.46 15.89
C SER A 583 24.02 71.47 16.51
N PRO A 584 23.13 72.39 16.10
CA PRO A 584 21.78 72.45 16.63
C PRO A 584 21.04 71.15 16.28
N ALA A 585 20.49 70.50 17.29
CA ALA A 585 19.76 69.26 17.14
C ALA A 585 18.49 69.31 18.01
N LYS A 586 17.53 68.47 17.64
CA LYS A 586 16.32 68.26 18.44
C LYS A 586 16.12 66.78 18.67
N SER A 587 15.66 66.43 19.86
CA SER A 587 15.36 65.05 20.22
C SER A 587 13.93 64.96 20.72
N ARG A 588 13.17 64.04 20.14
CA ARG A 588 11.79 63.76 20.54
C ARG A 588 11.77 62.52 21.43
N PHE A 589 11.23 62.71 22.62
CA PHE A 589 11.02 61.68 23.63
C PHE A 589 9.54 61.37 23.74
N GLN A 590 9.21 60.08 23.70
CA GLN A 590 7.90 59.57 24.11
C GLN A 590 8.05 58.92 25.48
N LEU A 591 7.17 59.26 26.41
CA LEU A 591 7.22 58.77 27.78
C LEU A 591 5.91 58.09 28.17
N LEU A 592 6.04 57.09 29.04
CA LEU A 592 4.95 56.36 29.68
C LEU A 592 5.08 56.49 31.20
N ASN A 593 3.97 56.74 31.87
CA ASN A 593 3.89 56.74 33.32
C ASN A 593 3.58 55.31 33.81
N VAL A 594 4.59 54.64 34.39
CA VAL A 594 4.48 53.27 34.90
C VAL A 594 4.54 53.32 36.41
N GLY A 595 3.39 53.14 37.08
CA GLY A 595 3.31 53.12 38.54
C GLY A 595 3.71 54.45 39.20
N GLY A 596 3.38 55.59 38.58
CA GLY A 596 3.72 56.93 39.08
C GLY A 596 5.11 57.42 38.68
N LYS A 597 5.86 56.64 37.88
CA LYS A 597 7.19 57.02 37.38
C LYS A 597 7.18 57.17 35.87
N TRP A 598 7.65 58.32 35.40
CA TRP A 598 7.84 58.57 33.97
C TRP A 598 9.07 57.82 33.46
N LYS A 599 8.85 57.02 32.43
CA LYS A 599 9.89 56.23 31.75
C LYS A 599 9.95 56.58 30.28
N ILE A 600 11.15 56.62 29.73
CA ILE A 600 11.42 56.81 28.31
C ILE A 600 10.95 55.55 27.57
N ALA A 601 9.89 55.71 26.80
CA ALA A 601 9.38 54.68 25.92
C ALA A 601 10.13 54.68 24.58
N ARG A 602 10.46 55.89 24.09
CA ARG A 602 11.22 56.09 22.87
C ARG A 602 12.02 57.38 22.95
N ASN A 603 13.22 57.37 22.40
CA ASN A 603 14.02 58.57 22.11
C ASN A 603 14.36 58.54 20.61
N GLN A 604 14.20 59.67 19.94
CA GLN A 604 14.58 59.87 18.54
C GLN A 604 15.31 61.19 18.40
N ILE A 605 16.44 61.21 17.69
CA ILE A 605 17.22 62.44 17.42
C ILE A 605 17.12 62.81 15.95
N GLU A 606 16.76 64.07 15.71
CA GLU A 606 16.86 64.72 14.42
C GLU A 606 17.99 65.76 14.50
N ILE A 607 19.05 65.54 13.75
CA ILE A 607 20.17 66.47 13.58
C ILE A 607 19.82 67.37 12.39
N ASN A 608 19.82 68.69 12.59
CA ASN A 608 19.50 69.67 11.54
C ASN A 608 20.71 70.00 10.66
#